data_AF-A0A660XG38-F1
#
_entry.id   AF-A0A660XG38-F1
#
_cell.length_a   1.000
_cell.length_b   1.000
_cell.length_c   1.000
_cell.angle_alpha   90.00
_cell.angle_beta   90.00
_cell.angle_gamma   90.00
#
_symmetry.space_group_name_H-M   'P 1'
#
loop_
_entity.id
_entity.type
_entity.pdbx_description
1 polymer ?
#
loop_
_entity_poly.entity_id
_entity_poly.type
_entity_poly.pdbx_seq_one_letter_code
_entity_poly.pdbx_strand_id
1 'polypeptide(L)'
;MRDKIFFLFFSVIILCSCISKPEWKNPFDPKADISPGEWAPSNLEITQITVCSAKLSWNQSENRIVGFRIERKIDNGPWSIIAIIGKSEREWIDYNVIPDSTKTHYYRIYAYAGDNVSDYIEGSIRPSFPEPSNLVITQVSVDTLRLDWKDNSIGEDGFIIDKRIEDGNWIENYGIVGENITAFIDTNIISNKTSYYRVCAYKGMYLSKFAEGSFTPSLP
;
A
#
# COMPACT_ATOMS: atom_id res chain seq x y z
N MET A 1 72.32 34.92 -59.51
CA MET A 1 71.72 35.81 -58.49
C MET A 1 70.41 35.16 -58.03
N ARG A 2 70.51 34.31 -56.99
CA ARG A 2 69.46 33.82 -56.07
C ARG A 2 68.11 33.33 -56.65
N ASP A 3 68.04 32.04 -56.96
CA ASP A 3 66.77 31.31 -57.15
C ASP A 3 66.09 31.07 -55.80
N LYS A 4 64.83 31.50 -55.67
CA LYS A 4 63.98 31.26 -54.50
C LYS A 4 63.16 29.98 -54.73
N ILE A 5 63.50 28.92 -54.02
CA ILE A 5 62.68 27.70 -53.94
C ILE A 5 61.53 27.95 -52.95
N PHE A 6 60.29 27.92 -53.45
CA PHE A 6 59.08 27.92 -52.64
C PHE A 6 58.78 26.48 -52.19
N PHE A 7 58.91 26.18 -50.90
CA PHE A 7 58.39 24.95 -50.32
C PHE A 7 56.91 25.13 -49.96
N LEU A 8 56.02 24.49 -50.70
CA LEU A 8 54.64 24.29 -50.25
C LEU A 8 54.63 23.19 -49.19
N PHE A 9 54.39 23.55 -47.93
CA PHE A 9 54.01 22.59 -46.90
C PHE A 9 52.54 22.19 -47.11
N PHE A 10 52.31 20.99 -47.65
CA PHE A 10 51.01 20.35 -47.57
C PHE A 10 50.83 19.80 -46.15
N SER A 11 50.13 20.55 -45.31
CA SER A 11 49.71 20.09 -43.99
C SER A 11 48.59 19.07 -44.18
N VAL A 12 48.90 17.79 -44.01
CA VAL A 12 47.90 16.72 -43.98
C VAL A 12 47.17 16.82 -42.65
N ILE A 13 45.98 17.43 -42.66
CA ILE A 13 45.06 17.39 -41.52
C ILE A 13 44.39 16.02 -41.54
N ILE A 14 44.89 15.09 -40.72
CA ILE A 14 44.18 13.85 -40.42
C ILE A 14 43.04 14.22 -39.48
N LEU A 15 41.85 14.46 -40.05
CA LEU A 15 40.60 14.48 -39.30
C LEU A 15 40.34 13.06 -38.82
N CYS A 16 40.87 12.72 -37.65
CA CYS A 16 40.40 11.57 -36.90
C CYS A 16 39.00 11.94 -36.38
N SER A 17 37.99 11.82 -37.23
CA SER A 17 36.61 11.81 -36.76
C SER A 17 36.48 10.53 -35.94
N CYS A 18 36.51 10.67 -34.62
CA CYS A 18 35.83 9.71 -33.76
C CYS A 18 34.39 9.67 -34.26
N ILE A 19 34.05 8.70 -35.11
CA ILE A 19 32.67 8.30 -35.32
C ILE A 19 32.28 7.73 -33.96
N SER A 20 31.69 8.55 -33.09
CA SER A 20 30.93 8.00 -31.98
C SER A 20 29.96 7.02 -32.62
N LYS A 21 30.00 5.75 -32.18
CA LYS A 21 28.96 4.80 -32.56
C LYS A 21 27.62 5.49 -32.29
N PRO A 22 26.63 5.43 -33.20
CA PRO A 22 25.33 6.00 -32.91
C PRO A 22 24.84 5.43 -31.58
N GLU A 23 24.72 6.26 -30.56
CA GLU A 23 24.19 5.89 -29.25
C GLU A 23 22.69 5.79 -29.40
N TRP A 24 22.20 4.58 -29.67
CA TRP A 24 20.78 4.29 -29.78
C TRP A 24 20.15 4.27 -28.39
N LYS A 25 20.01 5.44 -27.76
CA LYS A 25 19.42 5.61 -26.42
C LYS A 25 17.89 5.54 -26.41
N ASN A 26 17.27 5.00 -27.46
CA ASN A 26 15.81 4.90 -27.56
C ASN A 26 15.36 3.57 -26.98
N PRO A 27 14.58 3.55 -25.88
CA PRO A 27 14.11 2.31 -25.28
C PRO A 27 13.27 1.42 -26.22
N PHE A 28 12.71 1.95 -27.30
CA PHE A 28 11.98 1.17 -28.31
C PHE A 28 12.87 0.39 -29.28
N ASP A 29 14.17 0.68 -29.35
CA ASP A 29 15.06 0.04 -30.31
C ASP A 29 15.46 -1.36 -29.79
N PRO A 30 15.26 -2.45 -30.55
CA PRO A 30 15.75 -3.79 -30.19
C PRO A 30 17.28 -3.85 -30.03
N LYS A 31 18.02 -2.87 -30.57
CA LYS A 31 19.48 -2.71 -30.46
C LYS A 31 19.85 -1.51 -29.59
N ALA A 32 18.94 -1.01 -28.76
CA ALA A 32 19.20 0.12 -27.90
C ALA A 32 20.43 -0.13 -27.01
N ASP A 33 21.33 0.84 -26.95
CA ASP A 33 22.48 0.86 -26.03
C ASP A 33 22.14 1.74 -24.82
N ILE A 34 20.95 1.50 -24.24
CA ILE A 34 20.51 2.13 -22.99
C ILE A 34 20.50 1.07 -21.89
N SER A 35 21.22 1.34 -20.81
CA SER A 35 21.21 0.44 -19.65
C SER A 35 19.80 0.41 -19.05
N PRO A 36 19.23 -0.77 -18.73
CA PRO A 36 17.91 -0.89 -18.09
C PRO A 36 17.72 0.01 -16.86
N GLY A 37 18.79 0.29 -16.11
CA GLY A 37 18.76 1.20 -14.95
C GLY A 37 18.59 2.68 -15.29
N GLU A 38 18.95 3.14 -16.50
CA GLU A 38 18.91 4.57 -16.87
C GLU A 38 17.49 5.11 -17.07
N TRP A 39 16.52 4.22 -17.29
CA TRP A 39 15.12 4.57 -17.56
C TRP A 39 14.15 3.85 -16.64
N ALA A 40 14.68 3.24 -15.56
CA ALA A 40 13.88 2.73 -14.47
C ALA A 40 13.13 3.87 -13.76
N PRO A 41 11.94 3.59 -13.22
CA PRO A 41 11.30 4.48 -12.26
C PRO A 41 12.22 4.79 -11.07
N SER A 42 11.91 5.81 -10.26
CA SER A 42 12.68 6.13 -9.05
C SER A 42 11.77 6.59 -7.90
N ASN A 43 12.32 6.64 -6.68
CA ASN A 43 11.65 7.17 -5.49
C ASN A 43 10.26 6.55 -5.23
N LEU A 44 10.19 5.21 -5.12
CA LEU A 44 8.94 4.54 -4.76
C LEU A 44 8.55 4.87 -3.31
N GLU A 45 7.41 5.52 -3.16
CA GLU A 45 6.73 5.72 -1.88
C GLU A 45 5.47 4.86 -1.84
N ILE A 46 5.24 4.18 -0.72
CA ILE A 46 4.08 3.31 -0.52
C ILE A 46 3.40 3.70 0.78
N THR A 47 2.14 4.11 0.69
CA THR A 47 1.35 4.56 1.85
C THR A 47 0.05 3.78 1.91
N GLN A 48 -0.25 3.17 3.06
CA GLN A 48 -1.56 2.57 3.31
C GLN A 48 -2.60 3.68 3.42
N ILE A 49 -3.70 3.59 2.67
CA ILE A 49 -4.76 4.63 2.65
C ILE A 49 -6.09 4.12 3.21
N THR A 50 -6.35 2.81 3.13
CA THR A 50 -7.41 2.11 3.87
C THR A 50 -6.86 0.82 4.44
N VAL A 51 -7.64 0.11 5.26
CA VAL A 51 -7.25 -1.21 5.76
C VAL A 51 -6.83 -2.14 4.62
N CYS A 52 -7.57 -2.18 3.51
CA CYS A 52 -7.28 -3.07 2.38
C CYS A 52 -6.67 -2.37 1.15
N SER A 53 -6.18 -1.13 1.27
CA SER A 53 -5.56 -0.44 0.12
C SER A 53 -4.32 0.37 0.45
N ALA A 54 -3.41 0.42 -0.52
CA ALA A 54 -2.19 1.21 -0.48
C ALA A 54 -1.98 1.98 -1.78
N LYS A 55 -1.55 3.23 -1.65
CA LYS A 55 -1.14 4.08 -2.76
C LYS A 55 0.37 3.96 -2.96
N LEU A 56 0.76 3.68 -4.19
CA LEU A 56 2.13 3.71 -4.67
C LEU A 56 2.32 5.00 -5.46
N SER A 57 3.43 5.71 -5.22
CA SER A 57 3.83 6.89 -5.98
C SER A 57 5.30 6.78 -6.37
N TRP A 58 5.67 7.26 -7.56
CA TRP A 58 7.04 7.20 -8.07
C TRP A 58 7.34 8.34 -9.03
N ASN A 59 8.64 8.54 -9.27
CA ASN A 59 9.14 9.44 -10.30
C ASN A 59 9.49 8.68 -11.58
N GLN A 60 9.32 9.35 -12.72
CA GLN A 60 9.77 8.86 -14.02
C GLN A 60 10.28 10.02 -14.87
N SER A 61 11.57 9.98 -15.21
CA SER A 61 12.26 10.98 -16.05
C SER A 61 12.22 10.63 -17.54
N GLU A 62 12.35 9.35 -17.89
CA GLU A 62 12.29 8.90 -19.28
C GLU A 62 10.84 8.92 -19.79
N ASN A 63 10.61 9.62 -20.90
CA ASN A 63 9.28 9.83 -21.49
C ASN A 63 9.03 8.98 -22.76
N ARG A 64 10.06 8.30 -23.28
CA ARG A 64 10.03 7.36 -24.39
C ARG A 64 9.72 5.94 -23.92
N ILE A 65 8.69 5.83 -23.07
CA ILE A 65 8.14 4.58 -22.58
C ILE A 65 6.68 4.47 -23.01
N VAL A 66 6.14 3.26 -23.03
CA VAL A 66 4.70 3.00 -23.22
C VAL A 66 3.97 3.14 -21.88
N GLY A 67 4.56 2.61 -20.81
CA GLY A 67 3.93 2.61 -19.50
C GLY A 67 4.73 1.92 -18.42
N PHE A 68 4.03 1.52 -17.37
CA PHE A 68 4.60 0.83 -16.23
C PHE A 68 3.95 -0.54 -16.03
N ARG A 69 4.77 -1.49 -15.59
CA ARG A 69 4.33 -2.80 -15.08
C ARG A 69 4.56 -2.81 -13.57
N ILE A 70 3.51 -3.06 -12.81
CA ILE A 70 3.56 -3.15 -11.35
C ILE A 70 3.38 -4.62 -10.97
N GLU A 71 4.32 -5.13 -10.19
CA GLU A 71 4.29 -6.47 -9.63
C GLU A 71 4.24 -6.41 -8.11
N ARG A 72 3.63 -7.42 -7.51
CA ARG A 72 3.57 -7.58 -6.06
C ARG A 72 3.83 -9.02 -5.66
N LYS A 73 4.49 -9.20 -4.51
CA LYS A 73 4.51 -10.46 -3.78
C LYS A 73 4.20 -10.22 -2.30
N ILE A 74 3.76 -11.27 -1.61
CA ILE A 74 3.53 -11.26 -0.17
C ILE A 74 4.56 -12.19 0.47
N ASP A 75 5.29 -11.67 1.45
CA ASP A 75 6.38 -12.37 2.12
C ASP A 75 7.37 -13.00 1.11
N ASN A 76 7.58 -14.31 1.20
CA ASN A 76 8.43 -15.10 0.30
C ASN A 76 7.66 -15.70 -0.90
N GLY A 77 6.42 -15.27 -1.13
CA GLY A 77 5.60 -15.71 -2.25
C GLY A 77 6.15 -15.27 -3.63
N PRO A 78 5.57 -15.79 -4.72
CA PRO A 78 5.96 -15.40 -6.07
C PRO A 78 5.53 -13.97 -6.40
N TRP A 79 6.30 -13.32 -7.27
CA TRP A 79 5.88 -12.07 -7.91
C TRP A 79 4.73 -12.32 -8.87
N SER A 80 3.74 -11.44 -8.87
CA SER A 80 2.62 -11.43 -9.81
C SER A 80 2.41 -10.03 -10.35
N ILE A 81 2.12 -9.91 -11.65
CA ILE A 81 1.70 -8.65 -12.25
C ILE A 81 0.32 -8.28 -11.71
N ILE A 82 0.21 -7.11 -11.11
CA ILE A 82 -1.05 -6.59 -10.55
C ILE A 82 -1.58 -5.38 -11.31
N ALA A 83 -0.72 -4.71 -12.10
CA ALA A 83 -1.17 -3.65 -12.99
C ALA A 83 -0.23 -3.43 -14.18
N ILE A 84 -0.81 -2.98 -15.29
CA ILE A 84 -0.13 -2.37 -16.42
C ILE A 84 -0.84 -1.05 -16.70
N ILE A 85 -0.11 0.06 -16.63
CA ILE A 85 -0.68 1.41 -16.66
C ILE A 85 0.10 2.32 -17.61
N GLY A 86 -0.50 3.43 -18.01
CA GLY A 86 0.07 4.34 -19.01
C GLY A 86 1.28 5.14 -18.51
N LYS A 87 2.14 5.58 -19.44
CA LYS A 87 3.36 6.36 -19.15
C LYS A 87 3.17 7.66 -18.37
N SER A 88 1.96 8.23 -18.41
CA SER A 88 1.65 9.49 -17.72
C SER A 88 1.39 9.30 -16.23
N GLU A 89 1.14 8.05 -15.79
CA GLU A 89 0.87 7.77 -14.39
C GLU A 89 2.11 8.01 -13.52
N ARG A 90 1.89 8.58 -12.33
CA ARG A 90 2.91 8.75 -11.29
C ARG A 90 2.48 8.14 -9.96
N GLU A 91 1.27 7.61 -9.94
CA GLU A 91 0.68 6.95 -8.79
C GLU A 91 -0.27 5.83 -9.23
N TRP A 92 -0.46 4.85 -8.36
CA TRP A 92 -1.43 3.78 -8.55
C TRP A 92 -1.88 3.24 -7.19
N ILE A 93 -3.12 2.77 -7.09
CA ILE A 93 -3.69 2.25 -5.85
C ILE A 93 -3.91 0.74 -5.97
N ASP A 94 -3.29 -0.02 -5.06
CA ASP A 94 -3.62 -1.41 -4.81
C ASP A 94 -4.82 -1.47 -3.87
N TYR A 95 -5.95 -2.06 -4.31
CA TYR A 95 -7.17 -2.24 -3.52
C TYR A 95 -7.27 -3.64 -2.87
N ASN A 96 -6.26 -4.48 -3.04
CA ASN A 96 -6.27 -5.88 -2.60
C ASN A 96 -5.15 -6.15 -1.58
N VAL A 97 -4.84 -5.18 -0.75
CA VAL A 97 -3.82 -5.26 0.28
C VAL A 97 -4.36 -6.06 1.46
N ILE A 98 -3.59 -7.00 2.00
CA ILE A 98 -3.99 -7.79 3.17
C ILE A 98 -3.66 -6.98 4.44
N PRO A 99 -4.66 -6.61 5.27
CA PRO A 99 -4.50 -5.77 6.47
C PRO A 99 -3.86 -6.51 7.66
N ASP A 100 -2.78 -7.25 7.43
CA ASP A 100 -2.11 -8.08 8.43
C ASP A 100 -0.67 -7.58 8.65
N SER A 101 -0.39 -7.09 9.86
CA SER A 101 0.92 -6.51 10.22
C SER A 101 2.05 -7.54 10.28
N THR A 102 1.73 -8.83 10.23
CA THR A 102 2.69 -9.92 10.09
C THR A 102 3.08 -10.16 8.62
N LYS A 103 2.33 -9.62 7.66
CA LYS A 103 2.55 -9.78 6.22
C LYS A 103 3.26 -8.58 5.65
N THR A 104 4.33 -8.84 4.90
CA THR A 104 5.02 -7.78 4.14
C THR A 104 4.63 -7.87 2.67
N HIS A 105 4.05 -6.80 2.15
CA HIS A 105 3.76 -6.66 0.72
C HIS A 105 4.94 -5.96 0.06
N TYR A 106 5.61 -6.65 -0.85
CA TYR A 106 6.67 -6.09 -1.66
C TYR A 106 6.12 -5.71 -3.03
N TYR A 107 6.55 -4.58 -3.56
CA TYR A 107 6.16 -4.09 -4.86
C TYR A 107 7.39 -3.83 -5.72
N ARG A 108 7.28 -4.13 -7.00
CA ARG A 108 8.27 -3.74 -8.02
C ARG A 108 7.58 -2.99 -9.14
N ILE A 109 8.19 -1.90 -9.59
CA ILE A 109 7.70 -1.13 -10.73
C ILE A 109 8.78 -1.09 -11.79
N TYR A 110 8.39 -1.47 -13.00
CA TYR A 110 9.20 -1.41 -14.21
C TYR A 110 8.60 -0.38 -15.16
N ALA A 111 9.41 0.32 -15.93
CA ALA A 111 8.99 0.97 -17.15
C ALA A 111 9.15 0.01 -18.33
N TYR A 112 8.31 0.13 -19.36
CA TYR A 112 8.42 -0.70 -20.57
C TYR A 112 8.22 0.10 -21.85
N ALA A 113 8.89 -0.32 -22.92
CA ALA A 113 8.86 0.29 -24.25
C ALA A 113 8.93 -0.79 -25.34
N GLY A 114 7.80 -1.11 -25.97
CA GLY A 114 7.70 -2.29 -26.83
C GLY A 114 7.97 -3.56 -26.01
N ASP A 115 8.89 -4.41 -26.48
CA ASP A 115 9.29 -5.64 -25.78
C ASP A 115 10.38 -5.41 -24.72
N ASN A 116 10.95 -4.21 -24.65
CA ASN A 116 12.01 -3.88 -23.70
C ASN A 116 11.43 -3.45 -22.34
N VAL A 117 12.16 -3.79 -21.28
CA VAL A 117 11.80 -3.47 -19.88
C VAL A 117 13.02 -2.88 -19.18
N SER A 118 12.79 -1.86 -18.36
CA SER A 118 13.83 -1.26 -17.51
C SER A 118 14.23 -2.18 -16.35
N ASP A 119 15.22 -1.77 -15.56
CA ASP A 119 15.34 -2.28 -14.19
C ASP A 119 14.11 -1.86 -13.37
N TYR A 120 13.90 -2.50 -12.22
CA TYR A 120 12.81 -2.16 -11.32
C TYR A 120 13.26 -1.26 -10.18
N ILE A 121 12.30 -0.51 -9.64
CA ILE A 121 12.36 -0.05 -8.25
C ILE A 121 11.54 -0.96 -7.37
N GLU A 122 12.03 -1.18 -6.15
CA GLU A 122 11.36 -2.00 -5.16
C GLU A 122 11.04 -1.20 -3.91
N GLY A 123 9.90 -1.49 -3.30
CA GLY A 123 9.48 -0.95 -2.02
C GLY A 123 8.62 -1.97 -1.30
N SER A 124 8.33 -1.72 -0.02
CA SER A 124 7.45 -2.60 0.74
C SER A 124 6.64 -1.85 1.79
N ILE A 125 5.54 -2.47 2.21
CA ILE A 125 4.70 -2.02 3.31
C ILE A 125 4.25 -3.21 4.16
N ARG A 126 4.01 -2.97 5.45
CA ARG A 126 3.33 -3.89 6.36
C ARG A 126 1.98 -3.29 6.75
N PRO A 127 0.93 -3.59 5.98
CA PRO A 127 -0.39 -3.05 6.25
C PRO A 127 -0.87 -3.51 7.62
N SER A 128 -1.71 -2.71 8.27
CA SER A 128 -2.30 -3.07 9.55
C SER A 128 -3.81 -2.83 9.55
N PHE A 129 -4.51 -3.54 10.42
CA PHE A 129 -5.88 -3.24 10.80
C PHE A 129 -5.87 -2.67 12.23
N PRO A 130 -5.93 -1.34 12.40
CA PRO A 130 -6.01 -0.74 13.72
C PRO A 130 -7.25 -1.24 14.47
N GLU A 131 -7.07 -1.63 15.73
CA GLU A 131 -8.19 -1.99 16.60
C GLU A 131 -8.95 -0.74 17.07
N PRO A 132 -10.25 -0.88 17.40
CA PRO A 132 -10.94 0.12 18.20
C PRO A 132 -10.17 0.40 19.49
N SER A 133 -10.35 1.58 20.09
CA SER A 133 -9.75 1.88 21.39
C SER A 133 -10.71 2.64 22.29
N ASN A 134 -10.34 2.84 23.55
CA ASN A 134 -11.16 3.57 24.53
C ASN A 134 -12.60 3.02 24.63
N LEU A 135 -12.77 1.70 24.69
CA LEU A 135 -14.07 1.11 24.95
C LEU A 135 -14.54 1.48 26.36
N VAL A 136 -15.60 2.26 26.45
CA VAL A 136 -16.24 2.70 27.69
C VAL A 136 -17.65 2.16 27.72
N ILE A 137 -18.06 1.65 28.87
CA ILE A 137 -19.38 1.05 29.08
C ILE A 137 -20.07 1.83 30.18
N THR A 138 -21.27 2.31 29.90
CA THR A 138 -22.08 3.09 30.84
C THR A 138 -23.48 2.52 30.96
N GLN A 139 -24.05 2.59 32.16
CA GLN A 139 -25.45 2.26 32.40
C GLN A 139 -26.31 3.48 32.16
N VAL A 140 -27.22 3.38 31.20
CA VAL A 140 -28.14 4.49 30.82
C VAL A 140 -29.54 4.30 31.41
N SER A 141 -29.92 3.06 31.74
CA SER A 141 -31.14 2.73 32.49
C SER A 141 -30.93 1.46 33.31
N VAL A 142 -31.97 1.03 34.03
CA VAL A 142 -31.96 -0.22 34.82
C VAL A 142 -31.66 -1.48 33.98
N ASP A 143 -31.98 -1.45 32.69
CA ASP A 143 -31.92 -2.57 31.76
C ASP A 143 -31.10 -2.30 30.49
N THR A 144 -30.41 -1.15 30.41
CA THR A 144 -29.67 -0.75 29.22
C THR A 144 -28.25 -0.31 29.54
N LEU A 145 -27.28 -0.90 28.82
CA LEU A 145 -25.89 -0.43 28.75
C LEU A 145 -25.63 0.23 27.39
N ARG A 146 -24.81 1.28 27.42
CA ARG A 146 -24.23 1.91 26.24
C ARG A 146 -22.74 1.62 26.21
N LEU A 147 -22.28 1.11 25.07
CA LEU A 147 -20.87 0.96 24.74
C LEU A 147 -20.50 2.10 23.81
N ASP A 148 -19.40 2.78 24.10
CA ASP A 148 -18.77 3.79 23.26
C ASP A 148 -17.32 3.40 23.02
N TRP A 149 -16.83 3.51 21.78
CA TRP A 149 -15.43 3.28 21.45
C TRP A 149 -14.92 4.34 20.47
N LYS A 150 -13.59 4.44 20.37
CA LYS A 150 -12.92 5.22 19.34
C LYS A 150 -12.63 4.32 18.14
N ASP A 151 -13.08 4.75 16.97
CA ASP A 151 -12.68 4.21 15.69
C ASP A 151 -11.25 4.68 15.33
N ASN A 152 -10.38 3.73 14.98
CA ASN A 152 -9.03 4.00 14.50
C ASN A 152 -8.78 3.42 13.09
N SER A 153 -9.78 2.77 12.50
CA SER A 153 -9.72 2.19 11.15
C SER A 153 -10.18 3.18 10.10
N ILE A 154 -9.79 2.91 8.84
CA ILE A 154 -10.29 3.63 7.67
C ILE A 154 -10.65 2.58 6.62
N GLY A 155 -11.90 2.58 6.19
CA GLY A 155 -12.41 1.70 5.14
C GLY A 155 -12.81 0.30 5.62
N GLU A 156 -13.02 0.13 6.92
CA GLU A 156 -13.74 -0.99 7.52
C GLU A 156 -15.20 -1.03 7.02
N ASP A 157 -15.83 -2.19 7.07
CA ASP A 157 -17.27 -2.36 6.79
C ASP A 157 -18.12 -2.12 8.05
N GLY A 158 -17.49 -2.14 9.23
CA GLY A 158 -18.12 -1.84 10.50
C GLY A 158 -17.42 -2.49 11.70
N PHE A 159 -18.18 -2.71 12.77
CA PHE A 159 -17.69 -3.28 14.02
C PHE A 159 -18.53 -4.46 14.48
N ILE A 160 -17.85 -5.48 15.01
CA ILE A 160 -18.46 -6.64 15.64
C ILE A 160 -18.30 -6.48 17.15
N ILE A 161 -19.39 -6.71 17.87
CA ILE A 161 -19.47 -6.69 19.32
C ILE A 161 -19.75 -8.12 19.78
N ASP A 162 -18.87 -8.65 20.61
CA ASP A 162 -19.13 -9.89 21.35
C ASP A 162 -19.45 -9.57 22.80
N LYS A 163 -20.22 -10.46 23.43
CA LYS A 163 -20.64 -10.31 24.83
C LYS A 163 -20.40 -11.59 25.61
N ARG A 164 -19.98 -11.48 26.85
CA ARG A 164 -19.90 -12.58 27.82
C ARG A 164 -20.47 -12.13 29.15
N ILE A 165 -21.23 -13.00 29.82
CA ILE A 165 -21.79 -12.72 31.15
C ILE A 165 -21.04 -13.58 32.16
N GLU A 166 -20.46 -12.96 33.18
CA GLU A 166 -19.61 -13.62 34.20
C GLU A 166 -18.56 -14.53 33.51
N ASP A 167 -18.39 -15.75 34.02
CA ASP A 167 -17.48 -16.78 33.49
C ASP A 167 -18.10 -17.64 32.37
N GLY A 168 -19.18 -17.16 31.75
CA GLY A 168 -19.82 -17.86 30.62
C GLY A 168 -18.96 -17.90 29.35
N ASN A 169 -19.51 -18.49 28.29
CA ASN A 169 -18.87 -18.41 26.97
C ASN A 169 -19.13 -17.04 26.31
N TRP A 170 -18.23 -16.63 25.42
CA TRP A 170 -18.49 -15.51 24.52
C TRP A 170 -19.66 -15.82 23.59
N ILE A 171 -20.59 -14.88 23.49
CA ILE A 171 -21.62 -14.80 22.47
C ILE A 171 -20.99 -13.99 21.34
N GLU A 172 -20.53 -14.69 20.30
CA GLU A 172 -19.92 -14.07 19.13
C GLU A 172 -20.97 -13.40 18.25
N ASN A 173 -20.60 -12.28 17.62
CA ASN A 173 -21.51 -11.47 16.79
C ASN A 173 -22.80 -11.09 17.53
N TYR A 174 -22.68 -10.79 18.83
CA TYR A 174 -23.80 -10.35 19.65
C TYR A 174 -24.45 -9.08 19.07
N GLY A 175 -23.62 -8.17 18.56
CA GLY A 175 -24.04 -7.01 17.78
C GLY A 175 -23.12 -6.79 16.59
N ILE A 176 -23.66 -6.24 15.50
CA ILE A 176 -22.90 -5.76 14.36
C ILE A 176 -23.43 -4.37 14.02
N VAL A 177 -22.53 -3.41 13.89
CA VAL A 177 -22.85 -2.05 13.44
C VAL A 177 -22.09 -1.74 12.15
N GLY A 178 -22.61 -0.80 11.36
CA GLY A 178 -21.99 -0.39 10.10
C GLY A 178 -20.71 0.42 10.27
N GLU A 179 -20.12 0.79 9.14
CA GLU A 179 -18.94 1.66 9.03
C GLU A 179 -19.06 2.94 9.88
N ASN A 180 -17.94 3.40 10.44
CA ASN A 180 -17.83 4.62 11.26
C ASN A 180 -18.77 4.70 12.50
N ILE A 181 -19.53 3.66 12.82
CA ILE A 181 -20.36 3.64 14.03
C ILE A 181 -19.46 3.38 15.24
N THR A 182 -19.57 4.25 16.24
CA THR A 182 -18.72 4.27 17.44
C THR A 182 -19.46 3.95 18.73
N ALA A 183 -20.70 3.47 18.63
CA ALA A 183 -21.50 3.12 19.79
C ALA A 183 -22.48 1.98 19.54
N PHE A 184 -22.80 1.24 20.60
CA PHE A 184 -23.77 0.15 20.60
C PHE A 184 -24.61 0.19 21.89
N ILE A 185 -25.90 -0.14 21.77
CA ILE A 185 -26.83 -0.18 22.89
C ILE A 185 -27.21 -1.64 23.15
N ASP A 186 -26.94 -2.11 24.37
CA ASP A 186 -27.35 -3.42 24.85
C ASP A 186 -28.52 -3.29 25.81
N THR A 187 -29.68 -3.81 25.42
CA THR A 187 -30.92 -3.82 26.22
C THR A 187 -31.20 -5.18 26.89
N ASN A 188 -30.27 -6.14 26.83
CA ASN A 188 -30.43 -7.49 27.36
C ASN A 188 -29.44 -7.74 28.51
N ILE A 189 -29.47 -6.86 29.52
CA ILE A 189 -28.54 -6.91 30.63
C ILE A 189 -29.13 -7.68 31.81
N ILE A 190 -28.27 -8.30 32.62
CA ILE A 190 -28.68 -8.99 33.84
C ILE A 190 -28.14 -8.20 35.02
N SER A 191 -29.05 -7.65 35.84
CA SER A 191 -28.67 -6.87 37.02
C SER A 191 -27.76 -7.67 37.96
N ASN A 192 -26.78 -6.98 38.56
CA ASN A 192 -25.77 -7.56 39.44
C ASN A 192 -24.92 -8.69 38.82
N LYS A 193 -24.91 -8.80 37.48
CA LYS A 193 -23.97 -9.66 36.76
C LYS A 193 -23.05 -8.82 35.88
N THR A 194 -21.75 -9.08 36.00
CA THR A 194 -20.72 -8.47 35.18
C THR A 194 -20.87 -8.93 33.73
N SER A 195 -21.08 -7.98 32.84
CA SER A 195 -21.03 -8.21 31.40
C SER A 195 -19.67 -7.75 30.88
N TYR A 196 -18.97 -8.63 30.19
CA TYR A 196 -17.76 -8.35 29.43
C TYR A 196 -18.15 -8.15 27.98
N TYR A 197 -17.53 -7.17 27.34
CA TYR A 197 -17.71 -6.88 25.93
C TYR A 197 -16.35 -6.78 25.27
N ARG A 198 -16.30 -7.18 24.02
CA ARG A 198 -15.16 -6.90 23.17
C ARG A 198 -15.64 -6.42 21.80
N VAL A 199 -14.94 -5.44 21.25
CA VAL A 199 -15.29 -4.79 19.97
C VAL A 199 -14.09 -4.87 19.04
N CYS A 200 -14.29 -5.34 17.82
CA CYS A 200 -13.29 -5.28 16.75
C CYS A 200 -13.89 -4.65 15.50
N ALA A 201 -13.04 -4.03 14.67
CA ALA A 201 -13.41 -3.60 13.33
C ALA A 201 -13.29 -4.78 12.35
N TYR A 202 -14.08 -4.78 11.29
CA TYR A 202 -14.02 -5.82 10.24
C TYR A 202 -14.04 -5.23 8.82
N LYS A 203 -13.42 -5.95 7.88
CA LYS A 203 -13.47 -5.67 6.43
C LYS A 203 -13.51 -6.99 5.67
N GLY A 204 -14.66 -7.35 5.11
CA GLY A 204 -14.88 -8.68 4.55
C GLY A 204 -14.57 -9.77 5.58
N MET A 205 -13.52 -10.58 5.33
CA MET A 205 -13.07 -11.64 6.24
C MET A 205 -12.01 -11.20 7.25
N TYR A 206 -11.48 -9.99 7.12
CA TYR A 206 -10.41 -9.50 7.98
C TYR A 206 -10.98 -8.85 9.22
N LEU A 207 -10.35 -9.12 10.36
CA LEU A 207 -10.69 -8.55 11.66
C LEU A 207 -9.49 -7.80 12.21
N SER A 208 -9.75 -6.67 12.88
CA SER A 208 -8.77 -6.10 13.80
C SER A 208 -8.66 -6.96 15.05
N LYS A 209 -7.71 -6.61 15.92
CA LYS A 209 -7.75 -7.06 17.31
C LYS A 209 -8.95 -6.45 18.05
N PHE A 210 -9.26 -7.01 19.22
CA PHE A 210 -10.38 -6.60 20.05
C PHE A 210 -9.96 -5.56 21.10
N ALA A 211 -10.75 -4.50 21.23
CA ALA A 211 -10.83 -3.70 22.45
C ALA A 211 -11.78 -4.37 23.44
N GLU A 212 -11.38 -4.53 24.70
CA GLU A 212 -12.19 -5.19 25.72
C GLU A 212 -12.58 -4.24 26.85
N GLY A 213 -13.75 -4.48 27.45
CA GLY A 213 -14.27 -3.73 28.58
C GLY A 213 -15.28 -4.56 29.35
N SER A 214 -15.57 -4.17 30.59
CA SER A 214 -16.61 -4.83 31.38
C SER A 214 -17.37 -3.83 32.23
N PHE A 215 -18.59 -4.21 32.60
CA PHE A 215 -19.44 -3.43 33.47
C PHE A 215 -20.35 -4.33 34.30
N THR A 216 -20.52 -3.98 35.58
CA THR A 216 -21.47 -4.65 36.48
C THR A 216 -22.62 -3.68 36.74
N PRO A 217 -23.82 -3.91 36.15
CA PRO A 217 -24.98 -3.07 36.40
C PRO A 217 -25.41 -3.19 37.86
N SER A 218 -25.55 -2.06 38.53
CA SER A 218 -26.21 -1.95 39.83
C SER A 218 -27.66 -1.53 39.63
N LEU A 219 -28.54 -2.03 40.50
CA LEU A 219 -29.84 -1.39 40.67
C LEU A 219 -29.61 0.01 41.29
N PRO A 220 -30.27 1.07 40.77
CA PRO A 220 -30.23 2.38 41.42
C PRO A 220 -30.82 2.35 42.83
#